data_AF-A0A932QHR1-F1
#
_entry.id   AF-A0A932QHR1-F1
#
_cell.length_a   1.000
_cell.length_b   1.000
_cell.length_c   1.000
_cell.angle_alpha   90.00
_cell.angle_beta   90.00
_cell.angle_gamma   90.00
#
_symmetry.space_group_name_H-M   'P 1'
#
loop_
_entity.id
_entity.type
_entity.pdbx_description
1 polymer ?
#
loop_
_entity_poly.entity_id
_entity_poly.type
_entity_poly.pdbx_seq_one_letter_code
_entity_poly.pdbx_strand_id
1 'polypeptide(L)'
;MPKKTSKEQTSLFDTPRNGTKTRQRPVVKKKSPKPIPPEPGKKRWLSPTAMENMRRCPRCFWLQFNMKIYQPEGIVSRLANRYDTLVKKYFDLYRGTPDLPPLVAGQIEGRLQNPFQEIYFANINPKYGFKGKLDECIVRADRKFTPV
;
A
#
# COMPACT_ATOMS: atom_id res chain seq x y z
N MET A 1 -18.64 -32.27 -78.56
CA MET A 1 -17.71 -31.22 -78.06
C MET A 1 -18.57 -30.05 -77.57
N PRO A 2 -18.34 -29.39 -76.42
CA PRO A 2 -17.87 -29.80 -75.09
C PRO A 2 -18.94 -29.56 -73.98
N LYS A 3 -18.68 -30.10 -72.79
CA LYS A 3 -19.39 -29.83 -71.53
C LYS A 3 -19.04 -28.42 -71.01
N LYS A 4 -20.01 -27.70 -70.45
CA LYS A 4 -19.79 -26.77 -69.32
C LYS A 4 -20.83 -27.04 -68.25
N THR A 5 -20.48 -27.91 -67.32
CA THR A 5 -21.19 -28.13 -66.06
C THR A 5 -20.77 -27.06 -65.06
N SER A 6 -21.70 -26.17 -64.72
CA SER A 6 -21.67 -25.38 -63.49
C SER A 6 -22.15 -26.25 -62.34
N LYS A 7 -21.29 -26.55 -61.36
CA LYS A 7 -21.66 -27.03 -60.02
C LYS A 7 -20.58 -26.52 -59.06
N GLU A 8 -20.90 -25.50 -58.29
CA GLU A 8 -21.60 -25.54 -56.99
C GLU A 8 -20.54 -25.40 -55.90
N GLN A 9 -20.61 -24.24 -55.23
CA GLN A 9 -19.81 -23.88 -54.08
C GLN A 9 -20.12 -24.87 -52.95
N THR A 10 -19.16 -25.71 -52.60
CA THR A 10 -19.20 -26.47 -51.35
C THR A 10 -18.76 -25.56 -50.21
N SER A 11 -19.72 -25.25 -49.35
CA SER A 11 -19.58 -24.48 -48.13
C SER A 11 -18.52 -25.08 -47.21
N LEU A 12 -17.49 -24.28 -46.93
CA LEU A 12 -16.38 -24.57 -46.05
C LEU A 12 -16.78 -24.46 -44.56
N PHE A 13 -17.89 -25.05 -44.16
CA PHE A 13 -18.35 -25.05 -42.77
C PHE A 13 -19.09 -26.35 -42.52
N ASP A 14 -18.37 -27.36 -42.02
CA ASP A 14 -18.89 -28.35 -41.08
C ASP A 14 -17.75 -29.31 -40.72
N THR A 15 -16.93 -28.90 -39.74
CA THR A 15 -16.21 -29.88 -38.91
C THR A 15 -16.81 -29.88 -37.51
N PRO A 16 -17.09 -31.04 -36.91
CA PRO A 16 -17.65 -31.10 -35.57
C PRO A 16 -16.61 -30.54 -34.58
N ARG A 17 -16.99 -29.54 -33.79
CA ARG A 17 -16.20 -29.12 -32.63
C ARG A 17 -16.16 -30.28 -31.64
N ASN A 18 -15.05 -31.01 -31.62
CA ASN A 18 -14.76 -31.98 -30.58
C ASN A 18 -14.89 -31.28 -29.21
N GLY A 19 -15.84 -31.74 -28.41
CA GLY A 19 -16.09 -31.25 -27.06
C GLY A 19 -14.84 -31.39 -26.20
N THR A 20 -14.14 -30.27 -25.97
CA THR A 20 -13.08 -30.21 -24.99
C THR A 20 -13.69 -30.42 -23.62
N LYS A 21 -13.50 -31.60 -23.03
CA LYS A 21 -13.79 -31.87 -21.62
C LYS A 21 -13.05 -30.82 -20.78
N THR A 22 -13.79 -29.88 -20.20
CA THR A 22 -13.25 -28.90 -19.27
C THR A 22 -12.68 -29.67 -18.09
N ARG A 23 -11.35 -29.80 -18.03
CA ARG A 23 -10.63 -30.45 -16.93
C ARG A 23 -10.85 -29.59 -15.68
N GLN A 24 -11.90 -29.87 -14.92
CA GLN A 24 -12.15 -29.18 -13.65
C GLN A 24 -10.93 -29.44 -12.77
N ARG A 25 -10.18 -28.38 -12.47
CA ARG A 25 -9.06 -28.48 -11.51
C ARG A 25 -9.67 -28.85 -10.15
N PRO A 26 -9.12 -29.85 -9.45
CA PRO A 26 -9.62 -30.21 -8.13
C PRO A 26 -9.55 -28.97 -7.22
N VAL A 27 -10.68 -28.58 -6.64
CA VAL A 27 -10.74 -27.52 -5.64
C VAL A 27 -10.11 -28.08 -4.37
N VAL A 28 -8.81 -27.82 -4.19
CA VAL A 28 -8.11 -28.15 -2.95
C VAL A 28 -8.78 -27.34 -1.83
N LYS A 29 -9.54 -28.02 -0.96
CA LYS A 29 -10.13 -27.42 0.24
C LYS A 29 -9.01 -27.00 1.19
N LYS A 30 -8.47 -25.79 1.01
CA LYS A 30 -7.52 -25.20 1.96
C LYS A 30 -8.28 -24.96 3.27
N LYS A 31 -7.73 -25.46 4.39
CA LYS A 31 -8.28 -25.21 5.73
C LYS A 31 -8.33 -23.69 5.96
N SER A 32 -9.44 -23.20 6.52
CA SER A 32 -9.59 -21.79 6.87
C SER A 32 -8.51 -21.38 7.88
N PRO A 33 -7.82 -20.24 7.67
CA PRO A 33 -6.80 -19.76 8.60
C PRO A 33 -7.42 -19.52 9.98
N LYS A 34 -6.71 -19.91 11.04
CA LYS A 34 -7.16 -19.70 12.42
C LYS A 34 -6.77 -18.29 12.90
N PRO A 35 -7.57 -17.67 13.79
CA PRO A 35 -7.16 -16.44 14.45
C PRO A 35 -5.86 -16.63 15.22
N ILE A 36 -4.96 -15.67 15.07
CA ILE A 36 -3.69 -15.54 15.78
C ILE A 36 -3.99 -14.77 17.06
N PRO A 37 -3.84 -15.40 18.24
CA PRO A 37 -4.07 -14.72 19.50
C PRO A 37 -3.08 -13.54 19.66
N PRO A 38 -3.44 -12.51 20.43
CA PRO A 38 -2.43 -11.54 20.90
C PRO A 38 -1.29 -12.29 21.58
N GLU A 39 -0.06 -12.07 21.14
CA GLU A 39 1.12 -12.54 21.87
C GLU A 39 1.11 -11.91 23.28
N PRO A 40 1.17 -12.71 24.36
CA PRO A 40 1.18 -12.19 25.72
C PRO A 40 2.42 -11.31 25.92
N GLY A 41 2.23 -10.14 26.55
CA GLY A 41 3.31 -9.18 26.82
C GLY A 41 3.70 -8.27 25.66
N LYS A 42 3.16 -8.47 24.44
CA LYS A 42 3.49 -7.61 23.29
C LYS A 42 2.43 -6.55 23.03
N LYS A 43 2.85 -5.29 23.08
CA LYS A 43 1.99 -4.15 22.74
C LYS A 43 1.68 -4.12 21.24
N ARG A 44 0.40 -3.92 20.90
CA ARG A 44 -0.04 -3.70 19.52
C ARG A 44 0.00 -2.21 19.18
N TRP A 45 0.78 -1.86 18.18
CA TRP A 45 0.90 -0.50 17.65
C TRP A 45 -0.06 -0.28 16.49
N LEU A 46 -0.90 0.75 16.59
CA LEU A 46 -1.85 1.16 15.56
C LEU A 46 -1.32 2.39 14.83
N SER A 47 -1.23 2.33 13.51
CA SER A 47 -0.90 3.49 12.67
C SER A 47 -2.15 4.31 12.33
N PRO A 48 -2.02 5.57 11.87
CA PRO A 48 -3.14 6.33 11.34
C PRO A 48 -3.92 5.57 10.26
N THR A 49 -3.21 4.90 9.34
CA THR A 49 -3.83 4.05 8.30
C THR A 49 -4.61 2.88 8.90
N ALA A 50 -4.12 2.27 9.99
CA ALA A 50 -4.85 1.21 10.68
C ALA A 50 -6.14 1.73 11.32
N MET A 51 -6.11 2.95 11.87
CA MET A 51 -7.31 3.60 12.44
C MET A 51 -8.32 3.95 11.35
N GLU A 52 -7.88 4.47 10.20
CA GLU A 52 -8.78 4.72 9.07
C GLU A 52 -9.36 3.42 8.52
N ASN A 53 -8.57 2.34 8.43
CA ASN A 53 -9.08 1.02 8.07
C ASN A 53 -10.13 0.50 9.06
N MET A 54 -9.94 0.73 10.36
CA MET A 54 -10.94 0.39 11.38
C MET A 54 -12.23 1.18 11.18
N ARG A 55 -12.13 2.50 10.93
CA ARG A 55 -13.26 3.39 10.69
C ARG A 55 -14.03 3.00 9.42
N ARG A 56 -13.30 2.69 8.34
CA ARG A 56 -13.85 2.33 7.04
C ARG A 56 -14.43 0.92 7.00
N CYS A 57 -13.72 -0.07 7.56
CA CYS A 57 -14.13 -1.47 7.56
C CYS A 57 -13.62 -2.20 8.82
N PRO A 58 -14.41 -2.23 9.91
CA PRO A 58 -14.03 -2.92 11.15
C PRO A 58 -13.72 -4.40 10.95
N ARG A 59 -14.45 -5.08 10.04
CA ARG A 59 -14.20 -6.50 9.70
C ARG A 59 -12.84 -6.69 9.05
N CYS A 60 -12.46 -5.81 8.12
CA CYS A 60 -11.18 -5.87 7.42
C CYS A 60 -10.02 -5.61 8.40
N PHE A 61 -10.20 -4.63 9.29
CA PHE A 61 -9.28 -4.38 10.39
C PHE A 61 -9.11 -5.64 11.27
N TRP A 62 -10.21 -6.26 11.69
CA TRP A 62 -10.15 -7.48 12.50
C TRP A 62 -9.41 -8.62 11.79
N LEU A 63 -9.67 -8.84 10.49
CA LEU A 63 -8.98 -9.82 9.66
C LEU A 63 -7.48 -9.54 9.54
N GLN A 64 -7.09 -8.28 9.38
CA GLN A 64 -5.69 -7.87 9.31
C GLN A 64 -4.95 -8.17 10.62
N PHE A 65 -5.53 -7.80 11.76
CA PHE A 65 -4.85 -7.90 13.05
C PHE A 65 -4.90 -9.30 13.67
N ASN A 66 -5.98 -10.05 13.44
CA ASN A 66 -6.16 -11.38 14.03
C ASN A 66 -5.89 -12.51 13.03
N MET A 67 -6.03 -12.32 11.72
CA MET A 67 -5.83 -13.40 10.74
C MET A 67 -4.69 -13.14 9.75
N LYS A 68 -4.05 -11.96 9.81
CA LYS A 68 -3.03 -11.52 8.84
C LYS A 68 -3.52 -11.56 7.39
N ILE A 69 -4.83 -11.40 7.22
CA ILE A 69 -5.46 -11.27 5.91
C ILE A 69 -5.61 -9.78 5.64
N TYR A 70 -4.83 -9.30 4.68
CA TYR A 70 -4.83 -7.89 4.27
C TYR A 70 -5.85 -7.66 3.16
N GLN A 71 -6.29 -6.42 3.03
CA GLN A 71 -7.03 -6.01 1.85
C GLN A 71 -6.11 -6.13 0.61
N PRO A 72 -6.64 -6.50 -0.56
CA PRO A 72 -5.87 -6.43 -1.79
C PRO A 72 -5.38 -5.00 -2.02
N GLU A 73 -4.19 -4.86 -2.59
CA GLU A 73 -3.63 -3.57 -2.95
C GLU A 73 -4.57 -2.88 -3.96
N GLY A 74 -4.92 -1.61 -3.68
CA GLY A 74 -5.70 -0.80 -4.61
C GLY A 74 -4.87 -0.38 -5.82
N ILE A 75 -5.53 0.22 -6.82
CA ILE A 75 -4.81 0.87 -7.92
C ILE A 75 -4.13 2.11 -7.35
N VAL A 76 -2.82 2.01 -7.14
CA VAL A 76 -1.98 3.11 -6.63
C VAL A 76 -0.92 3.47 -7.66
N SER A 77 -0.66 4.77 -7.83
CA SER A 77 0.39 5.22 -8.74
C SER A 77 1.76 4.95 -8.12
N ARG A 78 2.61 4.21 -8.82
CA ARG A 78 4.01 4.04 -8.40
C ARG A 78 4.81 5.34 -8.48
N LEU A 79 4.32 6.29 -9.29
CA LEU A 79 4.95 7.60 -9.47
C LEU A 79 4.92 8.41 -8.18
N ALA A 80 3.78 8.48 -7.48
CA ALA A 80 3.67 9.22 -6.22
C ALA A 80 4.66 8.70 -5.17
N ASN A 81 4.75 7.37 -5.00
CA ASN A 81 5.68 6.75 -4.06
C ASN A 81 7.15 7.05 -4.40
N ARG A 82 7.50 7.04 -5.69
CA ARG A 82 8.86 7.39 -6.14
C ARG A 82 9.15 8.88 -5.93
N TYR A 83 8.18 9.73 -6.21
CA TYR A 83 8.31 11.17 -6.01
C TYR A 83 8.56 11.50 -4.53
N ASP A 84 7.78 10.92 -3.61
CA ASP A 84 7.99 11.04 -2.16
C ASP A 84 9.43 10.65 -1.75
N THR A 85 9.94 9.54 -2.30
CA THR A 85 11.32 9.11 -2.03
C THR A 85 12.36 10.11 -2.54
N LEU A 86 12.13 10.70 -3.71
CA LEU A 86 13.03 11.71 -4.30
C LEU A 86 13.02 13.00 -3.48
N VAL A 87 11.83 13.46 -3.06
CA VAL A 87 11.67 14.66 -2.23
C VAL A 87 12.38 14.47 -0.88
N LYS A 88 12.20 13.33 -0.21
CA LYS A 88 12.89 13.02 1.04
C LYS A 88 14.40 13.08 0.88
N LYS A 89 14.95 12.41 -0.14
CA LYS A 89 16.39 12.46 -0.44
C LYS A 89 16.88 13.89 -0.70
N TYR A 90 16.08 14.69 -1.38
CA TYR A 90 16.42 16.09 -1.63
C TYR A 90 16.49 16.88 -0.33
N PHE A 91 15.52 16.71 0.58
CA PHE A 91 15.54 17.33 1.92
C PHE A 91 16.73 16.85 2.76
N ASP A 92 17.07 15.56 2.68
CA ASP A 92 18.21 14.98 3.37
C ASP A 92 19.54 15.70 3.03
N LEU A 93 19.70 16.21 1.80
CA LEU A 93 20.91 16.96 1.38
C LEU A 93 21.11 18.28 2.15
N TYR A 94 20.02 18.89 2.62
CA TYR A 94 20.04 20.13 3.40
C TYR A 94 19.97 19.86 4.90
N ARG A 95 19.89 18.59 5.32
CA ARG A 95 19.80 18.27 6.75
C ARG A 95 21.15 18.52 7.43
N GLY A 96 21.14 19.32 8.48
CA GLY A 96 22.35 19.71 9.22
C GLY A 96 23.02 20.98 8.69
N THR A 97 22.53 21.57 7.61
CA THR A 97 22.89 22.93 7.19
C THR A 97 21.91 23.93 7.82
N PRO A 98 22.26 25.23 7.91
CA PRO A 98 21.31 26.26 8.33
C PRO A 98 20.24 26.54 7.26
N ASP A 99 20.47 26.13 6.02
CA ASP A 99 19.64 26.45 4.86
C ASP A 99 18.53 25.44 4.67
N LEU A 100 17.37 25.92 4.22
CA LEU A 100 16.28 25.07 3.76
C LEU A 100 16.41 24.76 2.27
N PRO A 101 15.84 23.65 1.79
CA PRO A 101 15.80 23.36 0.37
C PRO A 101 15.15 24.52 -0.41
N PRO A 102 15.70 24.96 -1.55
CA PRO A 102 15.14 26.01 -2.41
C PRO A 102 13.65 25.90 -2.71
N LEU A 103 13.11 24.67 -2.71
CA LEU A 103 11.68 24.41 -2.90
C LEU A 103 10.79 25.09 -1.84
N VAL A 104 11.30 25.24 -0.61
CA VAL A 104 10.55 25.77 0.54
C VAL A 104 11.25 26.96 1.20
N ALA A 105 12.45 27.32 0.75
CA ALA A 105 13.20 28.46 1.25
C ALA A 105 12.42 29.77 1.08
N GLY A 106 12.35 30.58 2.14
CA GLY A 106 11.60 31.83 2.17
C GLY A 106 10.08 31.68 2.34
N GLN A 107 9.55 30.45 2.28
CA GLN A 107 8.12 30.18 2.56
C GLN A 107 7.89 29.74 4.00
N ILE A 108 8.86 29.03 4.57
CA ILE A 108 8.83 28.54 5.95
C ILE A 108 10.08 29.00 6.69
N GLU A 109 9.93 29.20 8.00
CA GLU A 109 11.00 29.62 8.89
C GLU A 109 11.55 28.44 9.69
N GLY A 110 12.86 28.46 9.93
CA GLY A 110 13.54 27.46 10.76
C GLY A 110 14.51 26.62 9.95
N ARG A 111 14.82 25.43 10.48
CA ARG A 111 15.75 24.48 9.87
C ARG A 111 15.21 23.07 9.97
N LEU A 112 15.67 22.18 9.10
CA LEU A 112 15.34 20.76 9.19
C LEU A 112 15.83 20.17 10.51
N GLN A 113 15.01 19.33 11.14
CA GLN A 113 15.36 18.64 12.37
C GLN A 113 16.58 17.73 12.14
N ASN A 114 17.59 17.86 12.99
CA ASN A 114 18.79 17.03 12.96
C ASN A 114 19.27 16.71 14.39
N PRO A 115 19.38 15.44 14.81
CA PRO A 115 18.98 14.23 14.07
C PRO A 115 17.46 14.17 13.85
N PHE A 116 17.05 13.61 12.70
CA PHE A 116 15.64 13.48 12.37
C PHE A 116 14.99 12.32 13.12
N GLN A 117 13.88 12.60 13.81
CA GLN A 117 13.08 11.59 14.49
C GLN A 117 11.87 11.24 13.61
N GLU A 118 11.96 10.13 12.88
CA GLU A 118 10.93 9.75 11.91
C GLU A 118 9.73 9.03 12.57
N ILE A 119 9.97 8.23 13.62
CA ILE A 119 8.93 7.36 14.20
C ILE A 119 8.58 7.82 15.61
N TYR A 120 7.29 7.97 15.88
CA TYR A 120 6.76 8.36 17.19
C TYR A 120 5.81 7.30 17.75
N PHE A 121 5.82 7.15 19.08
CA PHE A 121 4.99 6.20 19.79
C PHE A 121 4.18 6.92 20.87
N ALA A 122 2.87 6.68 20.92
CA ALA A 122 2.01 7.16 21.99
C ALA A 122 1.35 5.98 22.71
N ASN A 123 1.58 5.87 24.02
CA ASN A 123 1.02 4.79 24.83
C ASN A 123 -0.43 5.11 25.20
N ILE A 124 -1.32 4.16 24.99
CA ILE A 124 -2.73 4.26 25.45
C ILE A 124 -2.91 3.41 26.70
N ASN A 125 -2.48 2.15 26.64
CA ASN A 125 -2.55 1.20 27.76
C ASN A 125 -1.45 0.13 27.60
N PRO A 126 -1.36 -0.89 28.50
CA PRO A 126 -0.33 -1.93 28.40
C PRO A 126 -0.41 -2.75 27.10
N LYS A 127 -1.60 -2.89 26.51
CA LYS A 127 -1.86 -3.75 25.35
C LYS A 127 -1.82 -3.00 24.00
N TYR A 128 -2.10 -1.70 24.00
CA TYR A 128 -2.25 -0.89 22.79
C TYR A 128 -1.51 0.45 22.86
N GLY A 129 -1.06 0.92 21.70
CA GLY A 129 -0.51 2.26 21.51
C GLY A 129 -0.59 2.71 20.05
N PHE A 130 -0.32 3.98 19.79
CA PHE A 130 -0.22 4.53 18.44
C PHE A 130 1.22 4.58 17.96
N LYS A 131 1.43 4.32 16.68
CA LYS A 131 2.70 4.50 15.97
C LYS A 131 2.49 5.48 14.83
N GLY A 132 3.11 6.64 14.91
CA GLY A 132 3.18 7.63 13.83
C GLY A 132 4.50 7.52 13.08
N LYS A 133 4.46 7.81 11.79
CA LYS A 133 5.65 8.06 10.98
C LYS A 133 5.51 9.48 10.44
N LEU A 134 6.52 10.30 10.66
CA LEU A 134 6.60 11.67 10.18
C LEU A 134 7.43 11.69 8.89
N ASP A 135 7.07 12.56 7.96
CA ASP A 135 7.80 12.71 6.69
C ASP A 135 8.92 13.74 6.84
N GLU A 136 8.64 14.96 7.31
CA GLU A 136 9.66 15.95 7.68
C GLU A 136 9.31 16.73 8.96
N CYS A 137 10.32 17.37 9.55
CA CYS A 137 10.14 18.19 10.75
C CYS A 137 11.00 19.45 10.70
N ILE A 138 10.37 20.60 10.93
CA ILE A 138 11.04 21.89 11.00
C ILE A 138 11.17 22.33 12.45
N VAL A 139 12.39 22.73 12.82
CA VAL A 139 12.71 23.32 14.10
C VAL A 139 12.77 24.83 13.94
N ARG A 140 11.84 25.53 14.57
CA ARG A 140 11.78 27.00 14.57
C ARG A 140 12.75 27.60 15.58
N ALA A 141 12.95 28.92 15.51
CA ALA A 141 13.84 29.66 16.42
C ALA A 141 13.43 29.54 17.90
N ASP A 142 12.13 29.39 18.18
CA ASP A 142 11.57 29.19 19.51
C ASP A 142 11.67 27.73 20.02
N ARG A 143 12.42 26.87 19.33
CA ARG A 143 12.58 25.43 19.59
C ARG A 143 11.28 24.62 19.48
N LYS A 144 10.23 25.16 18.85
CA LYS A 144 9.06 24.35 18.51
C LYS A 144 9.33 23.49 17.29
N PHE A 145 8.78 22.28 17.32
CA PHE A 145 8.81 21.30 16.24
C PHE A 145 7.52 21.39 15.45
N THR A 146 7.63 21.63 14.15
CA THR A 146 6.50 21.68 13.22
C THR A 146 6.60 20.49 12.28
N PRO A 147 5.68 19.51 12.36
CA PRO A 147 5.62 18.43 11.37
C PRO A 147 5.18 19.02 10.02
N VAL A 148 5.85 18.62 8.94
CA VAL A 148 5.57 19.07 7.57
C VAL A 148 5.33 17.86 6.68
#